data_AF-K1T0T8-F1
#
_entry.id   AF-K1T0T8-F1
#
_cell.length_a   1.000
_cell.length_b   1.000
_cell.length_c   1.000
_cell.angle_alpha   90.00
_cell.angle_beta   90.00
_cell.angle_gamma   90.00
#
_symmetry.space_group_name_H-M   'P 1'
#
loop_
_entity.id
_entity.type
_entity.pdbx_description
1 polymer ?
#
loop_
_entity_poly.entity_id
_entity_poly.type
_entity_poly.pdbx_seq_one_letter_code
_entity_poly.pdbx_strand_id
1 'polypeptide(L)'
;MVENHKLVAENSGLLTIAALKHLKCTDKKIVSIISGGNMDIITMSSTLQHGLIQRGRVFTVSVLLPDKPGELVKVANKIAEQQGNVIKLEHNQFVSVNRNAAVELKVTLECFGHNHKEQILKALNKAGYNPKEIAPSL
;
A
#
# COMPACT_ATOMS: atom_id res chain seq x y z
N MET A 1 4.30 10.46 -14.13
CA MET A 1 3.69 11.56 -14.91
C MET A 1 3.22 12.69 -14.00
N VAL A 2 2.36 12.42 -13.02
CA VAL A 2 1.95 13.44 -12.03
C VAL A 2 3.12 13.91 -11.17
N GLU A 3 3.92 13.00 -10.59
CA GLU A 3 5.06 13.37 -9.73
C GLU A 3 6.13 14.20 -10.47
N ASN A 4 6.61 13.68 -11.61
CA ASN A 4 7.76 14.24 -12.33
C ASN A 4 7.41 15.32 -13.37
N HIS A 5 6.25 15.21 -14.03
CA HIS A 5 5.88 16.08 -15.15
C HIS A 5 4.69 16.99 -14.84
N LYS A 6 4.04 16.82 -13.67
CA LYS A 6 2.86 17.59 -13.26
C LYS A 6 1.69 17.52 -14.26
N LEU A 7 1.64 16.44 -15.05
CA LEU A 7 0.58 16.18 -16.03
C LEU A 7 -0.38 15.12 -15.49
N VAL A 8 -1.68 15.35 -15.71
CA VAL A 8 -2.78 14.41 -15.45
C VAL A 8 -3.38 14.02 -16.81
N ALA A 9 -3.54 12.73 -17.05
CA ALA A 9 -4.08 12.20 -18.29
C ALA A 9 -4.88 10.92 -17.97
N GLU A 10 -5.93 10.66 -18.74
CA GLU A 10 -6.70 9.42 -18.68
C GLU A 10 -5.91 8.23 -19.23
N ASN A 11 -6.37 7.01 -18.90
CA ASN A 11 -5.73 5.78 -19.36
C ASN A 11 -5.61 5.71 -20.89
N SER A 12 -6.63 6.18 -21.62
CA SER A 12 -6.63 6.24 -23.09
C SER A 12 -5.60 7.24 -23.62
N GLY A 13 -5.48 8.41 -23.00
CA GLY A 13 -4.51 9.45 -23.34
C GLY A 13 -3.05 9.03 -23.10
N LEU A 14 -2.81 8.00 -22.30
CA LEU A 14 -1.49 7.47 -21.97
C LEU A 14 -1.03 6.30 -22.85
N LEU A 15 -1.89 5.80 -23.74
CA LEU A 15 -1.61 4.59 -24.51
C LEU A 15 -0.32 4.72 -25.35
N THR A 16 -0.09 5.90 -25.94
CA THR A 16 1.11 6.20 -26.74
C THR A 16 2.40 6.16 -25.93
N ILE A 17 2.35 6.49 -24.63
CA ILE A 17 3.48 6.42 -23.70
C ILE A 17 3.70 4.98 -23.26
N ALA A 18 2.63 4.26 -22.95
CA ALA A 18 2.72 2.85 -22.56
C ALA A 18 3.31 1.99 -23.69
N ALA A 19 2.90 2.25 -24.94
CA ALA A 19 3.40 1.56 -26.13
C ALA A 19 4.93 1.69 -26.31
N LEU A 20 5.55 2.79 -25.86
CA LEU A 20 7.01 2.96 -25.96
C LEU A 20 7.79 1.84 -25.28
N LYS A 21 7.27 1.24 -24.20
CA LYS A 21 7.92 0.10 -23.53
C LYS A 21 7.95 -1.18 -24.38
N HIS A 22 7.12 -1.25 -25.42
CA HIS A 22 6.98 -2.42 -26.29
C HIS A 22 7.64 -2.23 -27.66
N LEU A 23 7.97 -0.99 -28.03
CA LEU A 23 8.61 -0.70 -29.31
C LEU A 23 10.13 -0.89 -29.22
N LYS A 24 10.70 -1.59 -30.20
CA LYS A 24 12.15 -1.73 -30.35
C LYS A 24 12.68 -0.67 -31.30
N CYS A 25 12.97 0.51 -30.76
CA CYS A 25 13.50 1.63 -31.52
C CYS A 25 14.73 2.19 -30.81
N THR A 26 15.87 2.16 -31.50
CA THR A 26 17.16 2.70 -31.06
C THR A 26 17.55 3.89 -31.95
N ASP A 27 18.24 4.88 -31.38
CA ASP A 27 18.72 6.10 -32.09
C ASP A 27 17.66 6.84 -32.92
N LYS A 28 16.42 6.86 -32.42
CA LYS A 28 15.30 7.57 -33.05
C LYS A 28 14.78 8.66 -32.11
N LYS A 29 14.41 9.81 -32.67
CA LYS A 29 13.64 10.84 -31.95
C LYS A 29 12.17 10.44 -31.98
N ILE A 30 11.61 10.10 -30.83
CA ILE A 30 10.23 9.63 -30.71
C ILE A 30 9.45 10.64 -29.88
N VAL A 31 8.26 10.99 -30.35
CA VAL A 31 7.34 11.89 -29.65
C VAL A 31 6.03 11.14 -29.39
N SER A 32 5.68 10.98 -28.12
CA SER A 32 4.36 10.45 -27.72
C SER A 32 3.39 11.60 -27.53
N ILE A 33 2.19 11.46 -28.10
CA ILE A 33 1.11 12.43 -27.94
C ILE A 33 0.23 11.99 -26.78
N ILE A 34 0.01 12.88 -25.81
CA ILE A 34 -0.97 12.71 -24.73
C ILE A 34 -2.27 13.34 -25.22
N SER A 35 -3.25 12.53 -25.59
CA SER A 35 -4.45 13.01 -26.30
C SER A 35 -5.60 13.48 -25.40
N GLY A 36 -5.57 13.20 -24.10
CA GLY A 36 -6.68 13.56 -23.20
C GLY A 36 -6.32 13.54 -21.71
N GLY A 37 -7.11 14.25 -20.93
CA GLY A 37 -6.92 14.42 -19.48
C GLY A 37 -8.18 14.89 -18.74
N ASN A 38 -9.36 14.50 -19.21
CA ASN A 38 -10.63 14.76 -18.54
C ASN A 38 -10.90 13.71 -17.44
N MET A 39 -9.92 13.55 -16.54
CA MET A 39 -10.05 12.64 -15.40
C MET A 39 -10.75 13.35 -14.24
N ASP A 40 -11.78 12.74 -13.69
CA ASP A 40 -12.42 13.23 -12.48
C ASP A 40 -11.59 12.92 -11.22
N ILE A 41 -11.85 13.69 -10.16
CA ILE A 41 -11.09 13.62 -8.89
C ILE A 41 -11.22 12.25 -8.21
N ILE A 42 -12.36 11.56 -8.36
CA ILE A 42 -12.60 10.25 -7.73
C ILE A 42 -11.73 9.20 -8.41
N THR A 43 -11.75 9.16 -9.74
CA THR A 43 -10.91 8.27 -10.55
C THR A 43 -9.43 8.54 -10.31
N MET A 44 -9.03 9.81 -10.22
CA MET A 44 -7.66 10.18 -9.89
C MET A 44 -7.25 9.66 -8.51
N SER A 45 -8.10 9.84 -7.50
CA SER A 45 -7.82 9.39 -6.12
C SER A 45 -7.67 7.87 -6.03
N SER A 46 -8.58 7.12 -6.65
CA SER A 46 -8.53 5.64 -6.70
C SER A 46 -7.26 5.13 -7.41
N THR A 47 -6.88 5.77 -8.52
CA THR A 47 -5.67 5.43 -9.28
C THR A 47 -4.40 5.70 -8.48
N LEU A 48 -4.34 6.83 -7.75
CA LEU A 48 -3.22 7.15 -6.87
C LEU A 48 -3.09 6.13 -5.74
N GLN A 49 -4.21 5.73 -5.11
CA GLN A 49 -4.20 4.68 -4.08
C GLN A 49 -3.67 3.36 -4.62
N HIS A 50 -4.15 2.93 -5.80
CA HIS A 50 -3.63 1.73 -6.47
C HIS A 50 -2.13 1.83 -6.74
N GLY A 51 -1.65 2.99 -7.22
CA GLY A 51 -0.23 3.25 -7.45
C GLY A 51 0.61 3.15 -6.16
N LEU A 52 0.09 3.64 -5.03
CA LEU A 52 0.76 3.53 -3.74
C LEU A 52 0.84 2.07 -3.26
N ILE A 53 -0.23 1.30 -3.42
CA ILE A 53 -0.26 -0.13 -3.08
C ILE A 53 0.72 -0.92 -3.95
N GLN A 54 0.66 -0.73 -5.27
CA GLN A 54 1.51 -1.43 -6.23
C GLN A 54 3.00 -1.16 -5.99
N ARG A 55 3.36 0.07 -5.59
CA ARG A 55 4.74 0.45 -5.27
C ARG A 55 5.17 0.03 -3.86
N GLY A 56 4.31 -0.70 -3.13
CA GLY A 56 4.54 -1.12 -1.76
C GLY A 56 4.70 0.06 -0.81
N ARG A 57 4.12 1.22 -1.12
CA ARG A 57 4.14 2.42 -0.26
C ARG A 57 2.96 2.44 0.71
N VAL A 58 1.88 1.74 0.40
CA VAL A 58 0.77 1.51 1.33
C VAL A 58 0.44 0.02 1.34
N PHE A 59 0.25 -0.56 2.52
CA PHE A 59 -0.15 -1.97 2.68
C PHE A 59 -0.93 -2.17 3.98
N THR A 60 -1.70 -3.26 4.06
CA THR A 60 -2.42 -3.63 5.27
C THR A 60 -1.93 -4.97 5.79
N VAL A 61 -1.70 -5.02 7.10
CA VAL A 61 -1.28 -6.23 7.81
C VAL A 61 -2.35 -6.60 8.84
N SER A 62 -2.71 -7.87 8.89
CA SER A 62 -3.48 -8.47 9.97
C SER A 62 -2.55 -9.18 10.95
N VAL A 63 -2.69 -8.86 12.23
CA VAL A 63 -2.02 -9.55 13.34
C VAL A 63 -3.06 -10.02 14.35
N LEU A 64 -2.81 -11.18 14.94
CA LEU A 64 -3.65 -11.69 16.03
C LEU A 64 -3.04 -11.25 17.36
N LEU A 65 -3.82 -10.49 18.13
CA LEU A 65 -3.41 -10.04 19.45
C LEU A 65 -3.84 -11.06 20.52
N PRO A 66 -2.96 -11.35 21.48
CA PRO A 66 -3.38 -11.99 22.73
C PRO A 66 -4.44 -11.16 23.43
N ASP A 67 -5.39 -11.80 24.13
CA ASP A 67 -6.38 -11.13 24.97
C ASP A 67 -5.73 -10.60 26.26
N LYS A 68 -4.90 -9.57 26.10
CA LYS A 68 -4.16 -8.89 27.18
C LYS A 68 -4.13 -7.38 26.92
N PRO A 69 -4.39 -6.54 27.94
CA PRO A 69 -4.22 -5.11 27.81
C PRO A 69 -2.80 -4.72 27.38
N GLY A 70 -2.68 -3.70 26.53
CA GLY A 70 -1.40 -3.13 26.09
C GLY A 70 -0.78 -3.75 24.84
N GLU A 71 -1.36 -4.81 24.28
CA GLU A 71 -0.83 -5.45 23.06
C GLU A 71 -0.87 -4.51 21.84
N LEU A 72 -1.90 -3.67 21.72
CA LEU A 72 -1.96 -2.65 20.66
C LEU A 72 -0.79 -1.66 20.75
N VAL A 73 -0.41 -1.24 21.96
CA VAL A 73 0.73 -0.34 22.19
C VAL A 73 2.04 -1.01 21.78
N LYS A 74 2.21 -2.31 22.07
CA LYS A 74 3.40 -3.06 21.65
C LYS A 74 3.52 -3.13 20.13
N VAL A 75 2.42 -3.44 19.43
CA VAL A 75 2.39 -3.46 17.96
C VAL A 75 2.70 -2.07 17.38
N ALA A 76 2.06 -1.03 17.91
CA ALA A 76 2.29 0.35 17.48
C ALA A 76 3.77 0.77 17.67
N ASN A 77 4.37 0.42 18.81
CA ASN A 77 5.79 0.68 19.08
C ASN A 77 6.70 -0.04 18.09
N LYS A 78 6.41 -1.30 17.76
CA LYS A 78 7.20 -2.05 16.75
C LYS A 78 7.09 -1.47 15.35
N ILE A 79 5.94 -0.94 14.98
CA ILE A 79 5.77 -0.21 13.71
C ILE A 79 6.56 1.10 13.75
N ALA A 80 6.46 1.86 14.84
CA ALA A 80 7.14 3.15 15.00
C ALA A 80 8.67 3.02 15.03
N GLU A 81 9.22 1.99 15.68
CA GLU A 81 10.67 1.67 15.68
C GLU A 81 11.21 1.45 14.26
N GLN A 82 10.37 0.97 13.34
CA GLN A 82 10.74 0.79 11.94
C GLN A 82 10.43 2.02 11.08
N GLN A 83 9.94 3.13 11.64
CA GLN A 83 9.49 4.32 10.90
C GLN A 83 8.27 4.08 9.97
N GLY A 84 7.42 3.10 10.30
CA GLY A 84 6.13 2.92 9.63
C GLY A 84 5.10 3.94 10.13
N ASN A 85 4.31 4.51 9.21
CA ASN A 85 3.24 5.46 9.56
C ASN A 85 1.88 4.76 9.51
N VAL A 86 1.05 4.91 10.55
CA VAL A 86 -0.27 4.26 10.64
C VAL A 86 -1.33 5.14 9.98
N ILE A 87 -1.97 4.64 8.93
CA ILE A 87 -3.07 5.33 8.23
C ILE A 87 -4.41 4.97 8.86
N LYS A 88 -4.64 3.66 9.10
CA LYS A 88 -5.92 3.13 9.58
C LYS A 88 -5.67 1.95 10.49
N LEU A 89 -6.49 1.83 11.53
CA LEU A 89 -6.41 0.75 12.49
C LEU A 89 -7.83 0.22 12.73
N GLU A 90 -8.02 -1.07 12.49
CA GLU A 90 -9.31 -1.75 12.66
C GLU A 90 -9.12 -2.90 13.65
N HIS A 91 -9.85 -2.82 14.77
CA HIS A 91 -9.77 -3.80 15.85
C HIS A 91 -11.07 -4.60 15.88
N ASN A 92 -11.02 -5.84 15.41
CA ASN A 92 -12.19 -6.69 15.31
C ASN A 92 -12.18 -7.76 16.42
N GLN A 93 -12.92 -7.49 17.49
CA GLN A 93 -13.05 -8.38 18.65
C GLN A 93 -13.93 -9.61 18.39
N PHE A 94 -14.60 -9.71 17.22
CA PHE A 94 -15.64 -10.71 16.96
C PHE A 94 -15.30 -11.74 15.88
N VAL A 95 -14.03 -11.89 15.46
CA VAL A 95 -13.63 -12.80 14.35
C VAL A 95 -13.61 -14.29 14.77
N SER A 96 -14.00 -14.63 16.01
CA SER A 96 -13.87 -15.99 16.53
C SER A 96 -15.02 -16.92 16.07
N VAL A 97 -14.84 -17.57 14.92
CA VAL A 97 -15.50 -18.87 14.63
C VAL A 97 -14.80 -20.02 15.37
N ASN A 98 -13.57 -19.80 15.85
CA ASN A 98 -12.84 -20.74 16.70
C ASN A 98 -12.60 -20.14 18.09
N ARG A 99 -12.93 -20.92 19.13
CA ARG A 99 -13.02 -20.58 20.56
C ARG A 99 -11.71 -20.15 21.26
N ASN A 100 -10.70 -19.67 20.53
CA ASN A 100 -9.49 -19.12 21.15
C ASN A 100 -9.51 -17.60 20.98
N ALA A 101 -9.73 -16.90 22.09
CA ALA A 101 -9.87 -15.44 22.20
C ALA A 101 -8.62 -14.68 21.74
N ALA A 102 -8.40 -14.59 20.44
CA ALA A 102 -7.41 -13.70 19.84
C ALA A 102 -8.17 -12.61 19.07
N VAL A 103 -7.86 -11.35 19.37
CA VAL A 103 -8.47 -10.22 18.69
C VAL A 103 -7.71 -9.95 17.40
N GLU A 104 -8.42 -9.83 16.27
CA GLU A 104 -7.79 -9.46 15.01
C GLU A 104 -7.55 -7.96 14.97
N LEU A 105 -6.30 -7.56 14.78
CA LEU A 105 -5.90 -6.18 14.53
C LEU A 105 -5.44 -6.06 13.08
N LYS A 106 -6.15 -5.24 12.29
CA LYS A 106 -5.74 -4.85 10.95
C LYS A 106 -5.16 -3.46 10.99
N VAL A 107 -3.96 -3.29 10.46
CA VAL A 107 -3.26 -2.01 10.42
C VAL A 107 -2.89 -1.69 8.98
N THR A 108 -3.40 -0.58 8.47
CA THR A 108 -2.99 -0.02 7.18
C THR A 108 -1.88 0.98 7.41
N LEU A 109 -0.76 0.77 6.71
CA LEU A 109 0.51 1.42 6.94
C LEU A 109 1.00 2.13 5.67
N GLU A 110 1.58 3.30 5.83
CA GLU A 110 2.44 3.94 4.82
C GLU A 110 3.91 3.61 5.10
N CYS A 111 4.66 3.33 4.03
CA CYS A 111 6.08 3.04 4.10
C CYS A 111 6.83 3.47 2.82
N PHE A 112 8.14 3.28 2.81
CA PHE A 112 9.05 3.74 1.76
C PHE A 112 9.34 2.64 0.73
N GLY A 113 8.29 1.96 0.27
CA GLY A 113 8.36 0.89 -0.73
C GLY A 113 8.62 -0.49 -0.13
N HIS A 114 8.79 -1.48 -1.02
CA HIS A 114 8.80 -2.91 -0.66
C HIS A 114 9.85 -3.29 0.39
N ASN A 115 11.07 -2.75 0.32
CA ASN A 115 12.12 -3.08 1.28
C ASN A 115 11.76 -2.64 2.70
N HIS A 116 11.20 -1.43 2.85
CA HIS A 116 10.77 -0.91 4.15
C HIS A 116 9.55 -1.68 4.67
N LYS A 117 8.58 -1.98 3.81
CA LYS A 117 7.47 -2.89 4.14
C LYS A 117 7.97 -4.22 4.71
N GLU A 118 8.95 -4.87 4.08
CA GLU A 118 9.51 -6.12 4.58
C GLU A 118 10.18 -5.98 5.94
N GLN A 119 10.85 -4.86 6.22
CA GLN A 119 11.47 -4.60 7.53
C GLN A 119 10.40 -4.55 8.62
N ILE A 120 9.29 -3.85 8.38
CA ILE A 120 8.15 -3.79 9.30
C ILE A 120 7.57 -5.19 9.55
N LEU A 121 7.31 -5.96 8.48
CA LEU A 121 6.78 -7.32 8.60
C LEU A 121 7.73 -8.24 9.38
N LYS A 122 9.04 -8.16 9.14
CA LYS A 122 10.05 -8.92 9.88
C LYS A 122 10.10 -8.52 11.36
N ALA A 123 9.97 -7.23 11.68
CA ALA A 123 9.94 -6.76 13.06
C ALA A 123 8.72 -7.28 13.83
N LEU A 124 7.53 -7.22 13.21
CA LEU A 124 6.30 -7.77 13.78
C LEU A 124 6.37 -9.30 13.96
N ASN A 125 6.96 -10.01 13.00
CA ASN A 125 7.15 -11.46 13.10
C ASN A 125 8.13 -11.82 14.24
N LYS A 126 9.27 -11.13 14.35
CA LYS A 126 10.22 -11.31 15.46
C LYS A 126 9.62 -11.03 16.84
N ALA A 127 8.60 -10.18 16.92
CA ALA A 127 7.86 -9.89 18.13
C ALA A 127 6.76 -10.94 18.46
N GLY A 128 6.57 -11.95 17.60
CA GLY A 128 5.63 -13.06 17.82
C GLY A 128 4.21 -12.83 17.28
N TYR A 129 3.98 -11.76 16.52
CA TYR A 129 2.64 -11.37 16.04
C TYR A 129 2.19 -12.04 14.73
N ASN A 130 3.06 -12.85 14.10
CA ASN A 130 2.78 -13.61 12.88
C ASN A 130 1.98 -12.82 11.82
N PRO A 131 2.53 -11.69 11.31
CA PRO A 131 1.80 -10.79 10.43
C PRO A 131 1.39 -11.45 9.12
N LYS A 132 0.13 -11.28 8.74
CA LYS A 132 -0.41 -11.67 7.44
C LYS A 132 -0.74 -10.43 6.63
N GLU A 133 -0.14 -10.31 5.46
CA GLU A 133 -0.56 -9.28 4.52
C GLU A 133 -1.95 -9.59 3.98
N ILE A 134 -2.82 -8.59 3.98
CA ILE A 134 -4.18 -8.67 3.45
C ILE A 134 -4.41 -7.53 2.47
N ALA A 135 -5.46 -7.65 1.65
CA ALA A 135 -5.86 -6.58 0.75
C ALA A 135 -6.10 -5.28 1.54
N PRO A 136 -5.55 -4.14 1.08
CA PRO A 136 -5.74 -2.88 1.79
C PRO A 136 -7.21 -2.47 1.86
N SER A 137 -7.65 -2.12 3.07
CA SER A 137 -8.98 -1.57 3.35
C SER A 137 -8.90 -0.04 3.45
N LEU A 138 -8.52 0.62 2.34
CA LEU A 138 -8.48 2.07 2.22
C LEU A 138 -9.87 2.68 1.96
#